data_AF-A0A7V5TMY3-F1
#
_entry.id   AF-A0A7V5TMY3-F1
#
_cell.length_a   1.000
_cell.length_b   1.000
_cell.length_c   1.000
_cell.angle_alpha   90.00
_cell.angle_beta   90.00
_cell.angle_gamma   90.00
#
_symmetry.space_group_name_H-M   'P 1'
#
loop_
_entity.id
_entity.type
_entity.pdbx_description
1 polymer ?
#
loop_
_entity_poly.entity_id
_entity_poly.type
_entity_poly.pdbx_seq_one_letter_code
_entity_poly.pdbx_strand_id
1 'polypeptide(L)'
;MPECPRCGKSLPSGADACPHCGADLCPACGALVGPDDLACPVCGAEWDLTCPRCDGVVGPDDRYCPHCGLVFDEHLWLPETVVAPEKPARSAADRTCPRCGAFVRRGDTHCVACGQPLCPRCGVGVAEDARLCPACGLELTFTCPACGLTLLSGAEVCPDCGLIFTRRCPHCGASLYQAPDRCPECGQPISHQRPRPAAPSVVDLTGLAGAAAEMTCPQCGLELLPDDVVCPRCGFELLFPCPDCGALVPRGSPECPACGRPLCPACGAPIGADDTHYLNCGAELMLICSECGG
;
A
#
# COMPACT_ATOMS: atom_id res chain seq x y z
N MET A 1 -28.20 22.75 -44.09
CA MET A 1 -27.18 22.33 -43.11
C MET A 1 -27.28 23.32 -41.96
N PRO A 2 -27.54 22.88 -40.72
CA PRO A 2 -27.67 23.82 -39.60
C PRO A 2 -26.37 24.61 -39.44
N GLU A 3 -26.47 25.90 -39.15
CA GLU A 3 -25.34 26.79 -38.90
C GLU A 3 -25.24 27.10 -37.42
N CYS A 4 -24.02 27.22 -36.90
CA CYS A 4 -23.80 27.53 -35.50
C CYS A 4 -24.29 28.95 -35.17
N PRO A 5 -25.21 29.14 -34.20
CA PRO A 5 -25.71 30.47 -33.84
C PRO A 5 -24.62 31.39 -33.24
N ARG A 6 -23.49 30.82 -32.79
CA ARG A 6 -22.35 31.58 -32.25
C ARG A 6 -21.33 31.99 -33.31
N CYS A 7 -21.01 31.13 -34.28
CA CYS A 7 -19.90 31.36 -35.22
C CYS A 7 -20.29 31.31 -36.71
N GLY A 8 -21.54 30.99 -37.04
CA GLY A 8 -22.07 30.93 -38.40
C GLY A 8 -21.55 29.79 -39.27
N LYS A 9 -20.64 28.94 -38.78
CA LYS A 9 -20.12 27.80 -39.53
C LYS A 9 -21.09 26.63 -39.56
N SER A 10 -21.02 25.83 -40.61
CA SER A 10 -21.83 24.62 -40.79
C SER A 10 -21.61 23.61 -39.66
N LEU A 11 -22.70 23.06 -39.15
CA LEU A 11 -22.71 22.03 -38.12
C LEU A 11 -23.07 20.65 -38.70
N PRO A 12 -22.47 19.57 -38.18
CA PRO A 12 -22.99 18.23 -38.39
C PRO A 12 -24.37 18.08 -37.74
N SER A 13 -25.23 17.23 -38.32
CA SER A 13 -26.56 16.96 -37.79
C SER A 13 -26.48 16.29 -36.42
N GLY A 14 -27.19 16.84 -35.43
CA GLY A 14 -27.23 16.30 -34.06
C GLY A 14 -26.00 16.59 -33.20
N ALA A 15 -25.15 17.55 -33.60
CA ALA A 15 -24.01 17.98 -32.80
C ALA A 15 -24.47 18.67 -31.51
N ASP A 16 -23.99 18.16 -30.37
CA ASP A 16 -24.09 18.72 -29.02
C ASP A 16 -23.00 19.75 -28.72
N ALA A 17 -21.90 19.76 -29.50
CA ALA A 17 -20.88 20.79 -29.46
C ALA A 17 -20.44 21.25 -30.86
N CYS A 18 -20.19 22.55 -31.03
CA CYS A 18 -19.67 23.07 -32.29
C CYS A 18 -18.18 22.75 -32.47
N PRO A 19 -17.77 22.01 -33.52
CA PRO A 19 -16.36 21.63 -33.74
C PRO A 19 -15.46 22.81 -34.12
N HIS A 20 -16.03 23.98 -34.38
CA HIS A 20 -15.28 25.16 -34.82
C HIS A 20 -15.06 26.22 -33.74
N CYS A 21 -15.96 26.31 -32.75
CA CYS A 21 -15.88 27.31 -31.70
C CYS A 21 -16.13 26.76 -30.29
N GLY A 22 -16.41 25.45 -30.16
CA GLY A 22 -16.66 24.79 -28.87
C GLY A 22 -17.92 25.29 -28.17
N ALA A 23 -18.89 25.82 -28.91
CA ALA A 23 -20.18 26.19 -28.32
C ALA A 23 -21.01 24.94 -28.03
N ASP A 24 -21.53 24.84 -26.81
CA ASP A 24 -22.49 23.80 -26.43
C ASP A 24 -23.86 24.10 -27.06
N LEU A 25 -24.45 23.07 -27.65
CA LEU A 25 -25.67 23.15 -28.44
C LEU A 25 -26.67 22.12 -27.94
N CYS A 26 -27.93 22.52 -27.81
CA CYS A 26 -29.00 21.58 -27.51
C CYS A 26 -29.11 20.54 -28.64
N PRO A 27 -28.96 19.24 -28.37
CA PRO A 27 -29.02 18.21 -29.40
C PRO A 27 -30.41 18.08 -30.06
N ALA A 28 -31.46 18.57 -29.39
CA ALA A 28 -32.84 18.51 -29.88
C ALA A 28 -33.18 19.64 -30.87
N CYS A 29 -32.72 20.87 -30.60
CA CYS A 29 -33.12 22.05 -31.39
C CYS A 29 -31.97 22.89 -31.94
N GLY A 30 -30.72 22.61 -31.56
CA GLY A 30 -29.52 23.33 -31.98
C GLY A 30 -29.33 24.71 -31.35
N ALA A 31 -30.13 25.07 -30.33
CA ALA A 31 -29.96 26.32 -29.60
C ALA A 31 -28.67 26.32 -28.76
N LEU A 32 -28.10 27.50 -28.53
CA LEU A 32 -26.97 27.66 -27.62
C LEU A 32 -27.43 27.34 -26.19
N VAL A 33 -26.65 26.53 -25.47
CA VAL A 33 -26.87 26.22 -24.05
C VAL A 33 -25.61 26.58 -23.27
N GLY A 34 -25.80 27.01 -22.02
CA GLY A 34 -24.74 27.26 -21.07
C GLY A 34 -24.19 25.96 -20.46
N PRO A 35 -22.96 26.00 -19.90
CA PRO A 35 -22.32 24.83 -19.30
C PRO A 35 -23.08 24.27 -18.08
N ASP A 36 -23.85 25.13 -17.40
CA ASP A 36 -24.63 24.78 -16.21
C ASP A 36 -26.14 24.62 -16.51
N ASP A 37 -26.55 24.75 -17.78
CA ASP A 37 -27.96 24.58 -18.15
C ASP A 37 -28.33 23.10 -18.02
N LEU A 38 -29.30 22.79 -17.17
CA LEU A 38 -29.92 21.45 -17.09
C LEU A 38 -31.16 21.31 -17.98
N ALA A 39 -31.56 22.40 -18.61
CA ALA A 39 -32.66 22.44 -19.56
C ALA A 39 -32.43 23.49 -20.65
N CYS A 40 -32.83 23.19 -21.87
CA CYS A 40 -32.73 24.12 -22.98
C CYS A 40 -33.74 25.27 -22.82
N PRO A 41 -33.31 26.55 -22.79
CA PRO A 41 -34.21 27.70 -22.63
C PRO A 41 -35.12 27.95 -23.85
N VAL A 42 -34.83 27.31 -24.99
CA VAL A 42 -35.58 27.51 -26.25
C VAL A 42 -36.64 26.42 -26.46
N CYS A 43 -36.30 25.15 -26.22
CA CYS A 43 -37.20 24.03 -26.51
C CYS A 43 -37.67 23.25 -25.28
N GLY A 44 -37.10 23.53 -24.09
CA GLY A 44 -37.46 22.87 -22.84
C GLY A 44 -36.98 21.43 -22.70
N ALA A 45 -36.05 20.96 -23.56
CA ALA A 45 -35.41 19.66 -23.36
C ALA A 45 -34.61 19.65 -22.06
N GLU A 46 -34.80 18.65 -21.21
CA GLU A 46 -34.14 18.48 -19.91
C GLU A 46 -33.11 17.35 -20.00
N TRP A 47 -32.00 17.46 -19.26
CA TRP A 47 -31.01 16.40 -19.17
C TRP A 47 -30.45 16.25 -17.75
N ASP A 48 -30.20 14.99 -17.39
CA ASP A 48 -29.59 14.60 -16.12
C ASP A 48 -28.06 14.61 -16.23
N LEU A 49 -27.39 15.06 -15.17
CA LEU A 49 -25.95 14.88 -15.03
C LEU A 49 -25.67 13.44 -14.57
N THR A 50 -24.71 12.78 -15.20
CA THR A 50 -24.32 11.41 -14.86
C THR A 50 -22.85 11.31 -14.46
N CYS A 51 -22.57 10.43 -13.50
CA CYS A 51 -21.22 10.16 -13.04
C CYS A 51 -20.44 9.37 -14.12
N PRO A 52 -19.27 9.84 -14.58
CA PRO A 52 -18.49 9.17 -15.63
C PRO A 52 -17.87 7.83 -15.19
N ARG A 53 -17.93 7.50 -13.90
CA ARG A 53 -17.37 6.24 -13.35
C ARG A 53 -18.42 5.15 -13.20
N CYS A 54 -19.67 5.50 -12.88
CA CYS A 54 -20.70 4.52 -12.52
C CYS A 54 -22.04 4.77 -13.20
N ASP A 55 -22.14 5.76 -14.08
CA ASP A 55 -23.34 6.19 -14.81
C ASP A 55 -24.54 6.58 -13.90
N GLY A 56 -24.32 6.71 -12.59
CA GLY A 56 -25.35 7.13 -11.65
C GLY A 56 -25.67 8.61 -11.81
N VAL A 57 -26.96 8.97 -11.71
CA VAL A 57 -27.43 10.36 -11.76
C VAL A 57 -26.88 11.14 -10.58
N VAL A 58 -26.36 12.34 -10.86
CA VAL A 58 -25.76 13.26 -9.88
C VAL A 58 -26.41 14.64 -9.97
N GLY A 59 -26.41 15.37 -8.86
CA GLY A 59 -26.87 16.76 -8.80
C GLY A 59 -25.81 17.74 -9.30
N PRO A 60 -26.21 18.95 -9.74
CA PRO A 60 -25.29 20.00 -10.20
C PRO A 60 -24.34 20.49 -9.10
N ASP A 61 -24.76 20.42 -7.83
CA ASP A 61 -23.96 20.84 -6.67
C ASP A 61 -23.27 19.67 -5.95
N ASP A 62 -23.36 18.44 -6.49
CA ASP A 62 -22.73 17.28 -5.87
C ASP A 62 -21.21 17.43 -5.92
N ARG A 63 -20.56 17.47 -4.74
CA ARG A 63 -19.10 17.45 -4.63
C ARG A 63 -18.52 16.05 -4.75
N TYR A 64 -19.35 15.04 -4.54
CA TYR A 64 -19.04 13.63 -4.68
C TYR A 64 -20.24 12.86 -5.24
N CYS A 65 -19.97 11.82 -6.01
CA CYS A 65 -20.98 10.90 -6.50
C CYS A 65 -21.56 10.11 -5.33
N PRO A 66 -22.87 10.18 -5.04
CA PRO A 66 -23.50 9.43 -3.96
C PRO A 66 -23.51 7.91 -4.22
N HIS A 67 -23.30 7.48 -5.47
CA HIS A 67 -23.34 6.07 -5.86
C HIS A 67 -21.98 5.36 -5.79
N CYS A 68 -20.88 6.06 -6.08
CA CYS A 68 -19.53 5.44 -6.14
C CYS A 68 -18.41 6.21 -5.43
N GLY A 69 -18.72 7.38 -4.86
CA GLY A 69 -17.75 8.20 -4.13
C GLY A 69 -16.72 8.93 -5.01
N LEU A 70 -16.90 9.00 -6.33
CA LEU A 70 -16.07 9.83 -7.21
C LEU A 70 -16.24 11.31 -6.85
N VAL A 71 -15.16 12.07 -6.71
CA VAL A 71 -15.20 13.50 -6.35
C VAL A 71 -15.25 14.35 -7.63
N PHE A 72 -16.12 15.37 -7.66
CA PHE A 72 -16.37 16.23 -8.82
C PHE A 72 -15.75 17.64 -8.71
N ASP A 73 -15.15 17.96 -7.56
CA ASP A 73 -14.63 19.30 -7.30
C ASP A 73 -13.33 19.58 -8.08
N GLU A 74 -13.41 20.47 -9.07
CA GLU A 74 -12.29 20.98 -9.87
C GLU A 74 -11.24 21.73 -9.01
N HIS A 75 -11.58 22.14 -7.77
CA HIS A 75 -10.64 22.80 -6.85
C HIS A 75 -9.85 21.82 -5.96
N LEU A 76 -9.97 20.51 -6.19
CA LEU A 76 -9.03 19.51 -5.66
C LEU A 76 -7.91 19.16 -6.65
N TRP A 77 -7.80 19.92 -7.75
CA TRP A 77 -6.49 20.18 -8.35
C TRP A 77 -5.69 21.03 -7.36
N LEU A 78 -4.97 20.33 -6.49
CA LEU A 78 -3.87 20.86 -5.70
C LEU A 78 -3.07 21.87 -6.56
N PRO A 79 -2.76 23.07 -6.05
CA PRO A 79 -1.92 24.02 -6.77
C PRO A 79 -0.58 23.34 -7.08
N GLU A 80 -0.23 23.19 -8.37
CA GLU A 80 1.08 22.80 -8.94
C GLU A 80 2.11 22.16 -7.97
N THR A 81 1.68 21.15 -7.22
CA THR A 81 2.50 20.38 -6.27
C THR A 81 2.19 18.90 -6.37
N VAL A 82 1.48 18.48 -7.43
CA VAL A 82 1.89 17.25 -8.10
C VAL A 82 3.25 17.55 -8.70
N VAL A 83 4.26 17.43 -7.85
CA VAL A 83 5.64 17.24 -8.24
C VAL A 83 5.59 16.16 -9.31
N ALA A 84 5.66 16.55 -10.59
CA ALA A 84 6.00 15.64 -11.68
C ALA A 84 7.14 14.79 -11.12
N PRO A 85 7.04 13.44 -11.05
CA PRO A 85 7.88 12.61 -10.19
C PRO A 85 9.27 13.15 -10.31
N GLU A 86 9.69 13.85 -9.25
CA GLU A 86 10.89 14.67 -9.27
C GLU A 86 11.95 13.73 -9.80
N LYS A 87 12.50 14.05 -10.98
CA LYS A 87 13.55 13.26 -11.61
C LYS A 87 14.55 13.00 -10.48
N PRO A 88 14.69 11.75 -10.00
CA PRO A 88 15.08 11.49 -8.62
C PRO A 88 16.32 12.31 -8.31
N ALA A 89 16.22 13.18 -7.29
CA ALA A 89 17.27 14.12 -6.94
C ALA A 89 18.60 13.36 -6.89
N ARG A 90 19.53 13.75 -7.78
CA ARG A 90 20.80 13.06 -7.98
C ARG A 90 21.51 12.97 -6.65
N SER A 91 21.64 11.77 -6.13
CA SER A 91 22.39 11.55 -4.90
C SER A 91 23.87 11.58 -5.24
N ALA A 92 24.73 11.99 -4.30
CA ALA A 92 26.19 11.87 -4.45
C ALA A 92 26.67 10.40 -4.64
N ALA A 93 25.75 9.44 -4.54
CA ALA A 93 26.01 8.02 -4.76
C ALA A 93 25.78 7.59 -6.23
N ASP A 94 25.18 8.39 -7.09
CA ASP A 94 24.86 8.01 -8.47
C ASP A 94 26.13 7.87 -9.31
N ARG A 95 26.11 6.95 -10.26
CA ARG A 95 27.22 6.66 -11.18
C ARG A 95 26.74 6.66 -12.62
N THR A 96 27.67 6.57 -13.55
CA THR A 96 27.38 6.49 -14.98
C THR A 96 27.62 5.06 -15.47
N CYS A 97 26.70 4.54 -16.28
CA CYS A 97 26.86 3.26 -16.94
C CYS A 97 28.08 3.33 -17.89
N PRO A 98 29.07 2.42 -17.77
CA PRO A 98 30.26 2.44 -18.61
C PRO A 98 29.98 2.08 -20.08
N ARG A 99 28.80 1.53 -20.39
CA ARG A 99 28.42 1.14 -21.76
C ARG A 99 27.68 2.25 -22.51
N CYS A 100 26.68 2.89 -21.91
CA CYS A 100 25.80 3.83 -22.61
C CYS A 100 25.81 5.26 -22.04
N GLY A 101 26.52 5.53 -20.95
CA GLY A 101 26.55 6.88 -20.36
C GLY A 101 25.29 7.26 -19.55
N ALA A 102 24.31 6.36 -19.41
CA ALA A 102 23.11 6.63 -18.60
C ALA A 102 23.43 6.65 -17.10
N PHE A 103 22.63 7.37 -16.32
CA PHE A 103 22.73 7.37 -14.86
C PHE A 103 22.25 6.04 -14.28
N VAL A 104 22.98 5.53 -13.30
CA VAL A 104 22.68 4.31 -12.55
C VAL A 104 22.86 4.57 -11.06
N ARG A 105 21.98 4.01 -10.23
CA ARG A 105 22.05 4.15 -8.77
C ARG A 105 23.05 3.16 -8.19
N ARG A 106 23.59 3.45 -7.01
CA ARG A 106 24.33 2.46 -6.23
C ARG A 106 23.40 1.32 -5.81
N GLY A 107 23.86 0.09 -6.00
CA GLY A 107 23.06 -1.10 -5.74
C GLY A 107 22.37 -1.67 -6.99
N ASP A 108 22.25 -0.90 -8.07
CA ASP A 108 21.70 -1.41 -9.34
C ASP A 108 22.54 -2.58 -9.86
N THR A 109 21.88 -3.66 -10.19
CA THR A 109 22.50 -4.86 -10.79
C THR A 109 22.48 -4.83 -12.31
N HIS A 110 21.69 -3.94 -12.92
CA HIS A 110 21.59 -3.76 -14.36
C HIS A 110 21.31 -2.29 -14.71
N CYS A 111 21.77 -1.85 -15.88
CA CYS A 111 21.43 -0.54 -16.41
C CYS A 111 20.03 -0.55 -17.03
N VAL A 112 19.13 0.30 -16.52
CA VAL A 112 17.76 0.43 -17.06
C VAL A 112 17.69 0.92 -18.51
N ALA A 113 18.74 1.60 -18.99
CA ALA A 113 18.75 2.19 -20.33
C ALA A 113 19.26 1.23 -21.42
N CYS A 114 20.19 0.32 -21.09
CA CYS A 114 20.82 -0.55 -22.09
C CYS A 114 20.89 -2.03 -21.68
N GLY A 115 20.36 -2.39 -20.52
CA GLY A 115 20.35 -3.77 -20.00
C GLY A 115 21.69 -4.29 -19.49
N GLN A 116 22.77 -3.49 -19.56
CA GLN A 116 24.11 -3.96 -19.15
C GLN A 116 24.11 -4.44 -17.70
N PRO A 117 24.58 -5.67 -17.40
CA PRO A 117 24.80 -6.13 -16.03
C PRO A 117 25.88 -5.29 -15.35
N LEU A 118 25.64 -4.92 -14.09
CA LEU A 118 26.50 -4.04 -13.30
C LEU A 118 26.82 -4.67 -11.95
N CYS A 119 28.03 -4.43 -11.46
CA CYS A 119 28.38 -4.76 -10.09
C CYS A 119 27.69 -3.78 -9.12
N PRO A 120 26.87 -4.24 -8.17
CA PRO A 120 26.15 -3.35 -7.24
C PRO A 120 27.09 -2.60 -6.27
N ARG A 121 28.33 -3.08 -6.09
CA ARG A 121 29.35 -2.43 -5.23
C ARG A 121 30.12 -1.33 -5.95
N CYS A 122 30.76 -1.64 -7.07
CA CYS A 122 31.64 -0.68 -7.77
C CYS A 122 31.02 -0.05 -9.03
N GLY A 123 29.93 -0.60 -9.59
CA GLY A 123 29.25 -0.07 -10.77
C GLY A 123 29.90 -0.41 -12.10
N VAL A 124 30.95 -1.23 -12.12
CA VAL A 124 31.55 -1.70 -13.38
C VAL A 124 30.59 -2.62 -14.13
N GLY A 125 30.63 -2.58 -15.45
CA GLY A 125 29.94 -3.55 -16.29
C GLY A 125 30.54 -4.94 -16.10
N VAL A 126 29.70 -5.94 -15.95
CA VAL A 126 30.10 -7.35 -15.80
C VAL A 126 29.47 -8.18 -16.91
N ALA A 127 30.08 -9.34 -17.22
CA ALA A 127 29.49 -10.30 -18.14
C ALA A 127 28.25 -10.95 -17.50
N GLU A 128 27.31 -11.42 -18.31
CA GLU A 128 26.04 -12.01 -17.82
C GLU A 128 26.26 -13.25 -16.95
N ASP A 129 27.32 -14.01 -17.20
CA ASP A 129 27.69 -15.23 -16.50
C ASP A 129 28.77 -15.01 -15.42
N ALA A 130 29.17 -13.75 -15.18
CA ALA A 130 30.19 -13.43 -14.21
C ALA A 130 29.73 -13.78 -12.79
N ARG A 131 30.45 -14.69 -12.12
CA ARG A 131 30.23 -15.02 -10.70
C ARG A 131 30.87 -14.02 -9.75
N LEU A 132 32.00 -13.44 -10.17
CA LEU A 132 32.77 -12.48 -9.40
C LEU A 132 32.96 -11.20 -10.21
N CYS A 133 32.90 -10.05 -9.54
CA CYS A 133 33.25 -8.79 -10.15
C CYS A 133 34.77 -8.73 -10.39
N PRO A 134 35.25 -8.54 -11.63
CA PRO A 134 36.68 -8.50 -11.93
C PRO A 134 37.40 -7.29 -11.31
N ALA A 135 36.66 -6.23 -10.96
CA ALA A 135 37.24 -5.00 -10.42
C ALA A 135 37.34 -4.97 -8.90
N CYS A 136 36.41 -5.60 -8.18
CA CYS A 136 36.35 -5.51 -6.71
C CYS A 136 36.21 -6.85 -5.98
N GLY A 137 36.19 -7.96 -6.72
CA GLY A 137 36.09 -9.32 -6.17
C GLY A 137 34.75 -9.67 -5.54
N LEU A 138 33.73 -8.80 -5.61
CA LEU A 138 32.41 -9.10 -5.08
C LEU A 138 31.80 -10.29 -5.82
N GLU A 139 31.34 -11.28 -5.08
CA GLU A 139 30.50 -12.35 -5.61
C GLU A 139 29.12 -11.79 -5.99
N LEU A 140 28.75 -11.96 -7.25
CA LEU A 140 27.62 -11.29 -7.90
C LEU A 140 26.30 -12.03 -7.72
N THR A 141 26.38 -13.27 -7.26
CA THR A 141 25.24 -14.12 -6.89
C THR A 141 25.38 -14.60 -5.45
N PHE A 142 24.27 -15.04 -4.86
CA PHE A 142 24.25 -15.76 -3.60
C PHE A 142 23.01 -16.64 -3.50
N THR A 143 23.03 -17.58 -2.56
CA THR A 143 21.89 -18.46 -2.30
C THR A 143 21.03 -17.90 -1.17
N CYS A 144 19.72 -17.77 -1.39
CA CYS A 144 18.78 -17.39 -0.35
C CYS A 144 18.85 -18.40 0.81
N PRO A 145 19.16 -17.97 2.05
CA PRO A 145 19.29 -18.88 3.18
C PRO A 145 17.95 -19.49 3.64
N ALA A 146 16.81 -18.93 3.20
CA ALA A 146 15.50 -19.42 3.59
C ALA A 146 14.91 -20.47 2.64
N CYS A 147 15.13 -20.34 1.32
CA CYS A 147 14.52 -21.24 0.33
C CYS A 147 15.51 -21.85 -0.69
N GLY A 148 16.77 -21.42 -0.69
CA GLY A 148 17.78 -21.97 -1.60
C GLY A 148 17.79 -21.36 -3.01
N LEU A 149 16.91 -20.40 -3.33
CA LEU A 149 16.93 -19.72 -4.63
C LEU A 149 18.24 -18.93 -4.82
N THR A 150 18.87 -19.06 -5.98
CA THR A 150 20.03 -18.24 -6.35
C THR A 150 19.58 -16.85 -6.79
N LEU A 151 20.14 -15.82 -6.17
CA LEU A 151 19.80 -14.41 -6.35
C LEU A 151 21.03 -13.59 -6.72
N LEU A 152 20.81 -12.42 -7.29
CA LEU A 152 21.86 -11.42 -7.50
C LEU A 152 22.18 -10.72 -6.18
N SER A 153 23.46 -10.41 -5.94
CA SER A 153 23.94 -9.83 -4.67
C SER A 153 23.34 -8.47 -4.29
N GLY A 154 22.62 -7.81 -5.21
CA GLY A 154 21.84 -6.59 -4.97
C GLY A 154 20.35 -6.80 -4.65
N ALA A 155 19.79 -8.02 -4.78
CA ALA A 155 18.36 -8.32 -4.61
C ALA A 155 17.80 -7.96 -3.21
N GLU A 156 16.97 -6.94 -3.06
CA GLU A 156 16.49 -6.51 -1.72
C GLU A 156 15.44 -7.45 -1.12
N VAL A 157 14.73 -8.20 -1.96
CA VAL A 157 13.70 -9.16 -1.56
C VAL A 157 13.85 -10.43 -2.38
N CYS A 158 13.72 -11.60 -1.74
CA CYS A 158 13.66 -12.88 -2.44
C CYS A 158 12.29 -13.03 -3.10
N PRO A 159 12.19 -13.21 -4.44
CA PRO A 159 10.89 -13.34 -5.10
C PRO A 159 10.15 -14.64 -4.76
N ASP A 160 10.87 -15.68 -4.33
CA ASP A 160 10.30 -16.99 -4.03
C ASP A 160 9.68 -17.10 -2.62
N CYS A 161 10.45 -16.74 -1.57
CA CYS A 161 9.98 -16.81 -0.18
C CYS A 161 9.72 -15.44 0.47
N GLY A 162 9.96 -14.35 -0.25
CA GLY A 162 9.77 -12.98 0.21
C GLY A 162 10.80 -12.48 1.22
N LEU A 163 11.81 -13.27 1.62
CA LEU A 163 12.84 -12.84 2.57
C LEU A 163 13.44 -11.48 2.17
N ILE A 164 13.41 -10.51 3.08
CA ILE A 164 13.90 -9.15 2.88
C ILE A 164 15.35 -9.07 3.40
N PHE A 165 16.25 -8.63 2.53
CA PHE A 165 17.68 -8.54 2.79
C PHE A 165 18.08 -7.13 3.20
N THR A 166 18.69 -7.00 4.38
CA THR A 166 19.15 -5.70 4.89
C THR A 166 20.32 -5.18 4.06
N ARG A 167 20.20 -3.97 3.47
CA ARG A 167 21.23 -3.36 2.58
C ARG A 167 22.22 -2.42 3.25
N ARG A 168 21.93 -2.02 4.48
CA ARG A 168 22.81 -1.18 5.30
C ARG A 168 22.84 -1.74 6.71
N CYS A 169 24.03 -1.90 7.26
CA CYS A 169 24.17 -2.31 8.65
C CYS A 169 23.48 -1.26 9.55
N PRO A 170 22.54 -1.65 10.43
CA PRO A 170 21.86 -0.71 11.31
C PRO A 170 22.79 -0.14 12.39
N HIS A 171 23.94 -0.79 12.66
CA HIS A 171 24.89 -0.33 13.67
C HIS A 171 25.95 0.62 13.11
N CYS A 172 26.56 0.32 11.96
CA CYS A 172 27.67 1.12 11.41
C CYS A 172 27.38 1.79 10.07
N GLY A 173 26.22 1.54 9.46
CA GLY A 173 25.83 2.11 8.16
C GLY A 173 26.52 1.50 6.94
N ALA A 174 27.42 0.52 7.11
CA ALA A 174 28.12 -0.13 6.02
C ALA A 174 27.15 -0.79 5.02
N SER A 175 27.45 -0.69 3.72
CA SER A 175 26.68 -1.36 2.68
C SER A 175 26.87 -2.87 2.77
N LEU A 176 25.76 -3.59 2.75
CA LEU A 176 25.72 -5.04 2.79
C LEU A 176 25.32 -5.57 1.42
N TYR A 177 25.97 -6.64 1.00
CA TYR A 177 25.69 -7.37 -0.24
C TYR A 177 25.36 -8.81 0.11
N GLN A 178 24.58 -9.50 -0.72
CA GLN A 178 24.12 -10.87 -0.45
C GLN A 178 23.21 -10.93 0.80
N ALA A 179 23.38 -11.95 1.64
CA ALA A 179 22.67 -12.16 2.90
C ALA A 179 23.62 -12.58 4.04
N PRO A 180 24.57 -11.73 4.46
CA PRO A 180 25.51 -12.08 5.51
C PRO A 180 24.80 -12.11 6.87
N ASP A 181 25.15 -13.06 7.74
CA ASP A 181 24.63 -13.14 9.11
C ASP A 181 25.29 -12.13 10.05
N ARG A 182 26.45 -11.58 9.65
CA ARG A 182 27.21 -10.56 10.38
C ARG A 182 27.76 -9.50 9.44
N CYS A 183 27.82 -8.27 9.92
CA CYS A 183 28.43 -7.17 9.17
C CYS A 183 29.94 -7.42 8.98
N PRO A 184 30.48 -7.37 7.76
CA PRO A 184 31.91 -7.57 7.53
C PRO A 184 32.78 -6.42 8.08
N GLU A 185 32.20 -5.24 8.33
CA GLU A 185 32.93 -4.06 8.83
C GLU A 185 32.94 -3.98 10.37
N CYS A 186 31.80 -4.22 11.03
CA CYS A 186 31.69 -4.08 12.49
C CYS A 186 31.41 -5.38 13.26
N GLY A 187 31.23 -6.51 12.58
CA GLY A 187 31.01 -7.85 13.18
C GLY A 187 29.63 -8.08 13.81
N GLN A 188 28.78 -7.05 13.86
CA GLN A 188 27.45 -7.11 14.47
C GLN A 188 26.49 -8.01 13.66
N PRO A 189 25.58 -8.74 14.32
CA PRO A 189 24.65 -9.62 13.65
C PRO A 189 23.70 -8.81 12.74
N ILE A 190 23.37 -9.39 11.59
CA ILE A 190 22.41 -8.82 10.64
C ILE A 190 21.17 -9.71 10.64
N SER A 191 20.02 -9.10 10.90
CA SER A 191 18.74 -9.78 10.80
C SER A 191 18.13 -9.57 9.41
N HIS A 192 17.84 -10.67 8.72
CA HIS A 192 17.00 -10.67 7.52
C HIS A 192 15.54 -10.89 7.94
N GLN A 193 14.62 -10.11 7.39
CA GLN A 193 13.21 -10.16 7.80
C GLN A 193 12.46 -11.15 6.92
N ARG A 194 11.81 -12.16 7.51
CA ARG A 194 10.81 -12.96 6.78
C ARG A 194 9.52 -12.13 6.66
N PRO A 195 8.88 -12.07 5.49
CA PRO A 195 7.48 -11.70 5.44
C PRO A 195 6.72 -12.62 6.38
N ARG A 196 5.78 -12.04 7.13
CA ARG A 196 4.84 -12.81 7.94
C ARG A 196 4.13 -13.79 6.99
N PRO A 197 4.18 -15.12 7.20
CA PRO A 197 3.31 -16.01 6.45
C PRO A 197 1.86 -15.56 6.70
N ALA A 198 1.03 -15.56 5.65
CA ALA A 198 -0.41 -15.61 5.88
C ALA A 198 -0.63 -16.82 6.81
N ALA A 199 -1.18 -16.57 8.00
CA ALA A 199 -1.25 -17.59 9.04
C ALA A 199 -1.93 -18.85 8.49
N PRO A 200 -1.37 -20.05 8.68
CA PRO A 200 -2.08 -21.28 8.36
C PRO A 200 -3.29 -21.39 9.29
N SER A 201 -4.47 -21.58 8.70
CA SER A 201 -5.64 -22.07 9.41
C SER A 201 -5.36 -23.52 9.84
N VAL A 202 -5.63 -23.82 11.11
CA VAL A 202 -5.51 -25.11 11.81
C VAL A 202 -4.19 -25.39 12.54
N VAL A 203 -4.17 -25.04 13.83
CA VAL A 203 -3.37 -25.74 14.84
C VAL A 203 -4.28 -26.69 15.60
N ASP A 204 -3.97 -27.99 15.55
CA ASP A 204 -4.62 -29.02 16.36
C ASP A 204 -4.22 -28.80 17.83
N LEU A 205 -5.21 -28.50 18.67
CA LEU A 205 -5.04 -28.11 20.08
C LEU A 205 -5.41 -29.22 21.06
N THR A 206 -5.35 -30.48 20.64
CA THR A 206 -5.49 -31.60 21.58
C THR A 206 -4.23 -31.77 22.45
N GLY A 207 -4.00 -30.86 23.41
CA GLY A 207 -3.13 -31.22 24.52
C GLY A 207 -2.39 -30.15 25.32
N LEU A 208 -2.87 -28.92 25.52
CA LEU A 208 -2.26 -28.02 26.52
C LEU A 208 -3.31 -27.34 27.41
N ALA A 209 -3.65 -28.05 28.48
CA ALA A 209 -4.18 -27.46 29.69
C ALA A 209 -3.04 -26.76 30.44
N GLY A 210 -3.19 -25.46 30.69
CA GLY A 210 -2.44 -24.71 31.69
C GLY A 210 -1.05 -24.23 31.27
N ALA A 211 -0.96 -23.05 30.65
CA ALA A 211 0.24 -22.23 30.64
C ALA A 211 -0.14 -20.75 30.50
N ALA A 212 0.57 -19.89 31.22
CA ALA A 212 0.41 -18.44 31.18
C ALA A 212 0.42 -17.92 29.74
N ALA A 213 -0.52 -17.03 29.41
CA ALA A 213 -0.68 -16.50 28.05
C ALA A 213 0.60 -15.79 27.58
N GLU A 214 1.30 -16.44 26.66
CA GLU A 214 2.46 -15.92 25.94
C GLU A 214 1.95 -14.83 24.98
N MET A 215 1.95 -13.58 25.43
CA MET A 215 1.50 -12.45 24.63
C MET A 215 2.63 -12.00 23.71
N THR A 216 2.33 -11.76 22.43
CA THR A 216 3.29 -11.20 21.47
C THR A 216 2.83 -9.82 20.99
N CYS A 217 3.79 -8.92 20.80
CA CYS A 217 3.50 -7.58 20.31
C CYS A 217 2.97 -7.65 18.86
N PRO A 218 1.77 -7.10 18.57
CA PRO A 218 1.19 -7.20 17.23
C PRO A 218 1.93 -6.35 16.18
N GLN A 219 2.71 -5.35 16.61
CA GLN A 219 3.50 -4.49 15.73
C GLN A 219 4.87 -5.09 15.37
N CYS A 220 5.52 -5.80 16.30
CA CYS A 220 6.92 -6.22 16.10
C CYS A 220 7.21 -7.70 16.42
N GLY A 221 6.22 -8.46 16.88
CA GLY A 221 6.33 -9.88 17.19
C GLY A 221 7.22 -10.21 18.39
N LEU A 222 7.63 -9.21 19.18
CA LEU A 222 8.37 -9.44 20.42
C LEU A 222 7.47 -10.18 21.42
N GLU A 223 7.99 -11.21 22.08
CA GLU A 223 7.36 -11.81 23.25
C GLU A 223 7.31 -10.80 24.40
N LEU A 224 6.10 -10.52 24.86
CA LEU A 224 5.81 -9.52 25.88
C LEU A 224 5.64 -10.21 27.23
N LEU A 225 6.07 -9.51 28.27
CA LEU A 225 5.77 -9.90 29.63
C LEU A 225 4.32 -9.51 29.97
N PRO A 226 3.66 -10.21 30.91
CA PRO A 226 2.27 -9.95 31.28
C PRO A 226 1.97 -8.51 31.72
N ASP A 227 2.98 -7.81 32.25
CA ASP A 227 2.88 -6.45 32.78
C ASP A 227 3.31 -5.37 31.76
N ASP A 228 3.69 -5.76 30.54
CA ASP A 228 4.07 -4.80 29.50
C ASP A 228 2.84 -4.00 29.06
N VAL A 229 2.81 -2.71 29.44
CA VAL A 229 1.80 -1.75 28.98
C VAL A 229 2.23 -1.03 27.69
N VAL A 230 3.53 -1.04 27.40
CA VAL A 230 4.13 -0.50 26.19
C VAL A 230 5.22 -1.48 25.73
N CYS A 231 5.23 -1.84 24.45
CA CYS A 231 6.25 -2.73 23.92
C CYS A 231 7.65 -2.07 23.99
N PRO A 232 8.65 -2.69 24.65
CA PRO A 232 9.99 -2.10 24.81
C PRO A 232 10.79 -2.04 23.49
N ARG A 233 10.37 -2.78 22.45
CA ARG A 233 11.05 -2.79 21.15
C ARG A 233 10.50 -1.76 20.16
N CYS A 234 9.20 -1.50 20.16
CA CYS A 234 8.57 -0.64 19.16
C CYS A 234 7.74 0.51 19.74
N GLY A 235 7.57 0.59 21.06
CA GLY A 235 6.80 1.65 21.70
C GLY A 235 5.28 1.52 21.55
N PHE A 236 4.77 0.39 21.06
CA PHE A 236 3.33 0.18 20.89
C PHE A 236 2.61 0.06 22.23
N GLU A 237 1.53 0.82 22.42
CA GLU A 237 0.68 0.75 23.61
C GLU A 237 -0.19 -0.52 23.59
N LEU A 238 -0.07 -1.31 24.66
CA LEU A 238 -0.74 -2.60 24.84
C LEU A 238 -2.05 -2.47 25.63
N LEU A 239 -2.43 -1.24 25.94
CA LEU A 239 -3.70 -0.87 26.52
C LEU A 239 -4.57 -0.19 25.46
N PHE A 240 -5.88 -0.38 25.54
CA PHE A 240 -6.85 0.36 24.75
C PHE A 240 -7.99 0.87 25.63
N PRO A 241 -8.56 2.05 25.35
CA PRO A 241 -9.74 2.51 26.07
C PRO A 241 -10.95 1.65 25.68
N CYS A 242 -11.67 1.16 26.68
CA CYS A 242 -12.92 0.44 26.48
C CYS A 242 -13.92 1.35 25.76
N PRO A 243 -14.56 0.90 24.68
CA PRO A 243 -15.51 1.73 23.93
C PRO A 243 -16.76 2.10 24.73
N ASP A 244 -17.13 1.32 25.75
CA ASP A 244 -18.34 1.56 26.54
C ASP A 244 -18.10 2.42 27.78
N CYS A 245 -17.00 2.20 28.50
CA CYS A 245 -16.74 2.87 29.78
C CYS A 245 -15.45 3.72 29.80
N GLY A 246 -14.62 3.65 28.76
CA GLY A 246 -13.36 4.39 28.66
C GLY A 246 -12.21 3.85 29.50
N ALA A 247 -12.41 2.81 30.32
CA ALA A 247 -11.34 2.22 31.13
C ALA A 247 -10.23 1.65 30.25
N LEU A 248 -8.96 1.76 30.67
CA LEU A 248 -7.85 1.14 29.95
C LEU A 248 -7.88 -0.37 30.15
N VAL A 249 -7.97 -1.10 29.05
CA VAL A 249 -8.06 -2.56 29.02
C VAL A 249 -6.78 -3.13 28.38
N PRO A 250 -6.13 -4.14 29.00
CA PRO A 250 -5.04 -4.87 28.37
C PRO A 250 -5.50 -5.59 27.09
N ARG A 251 -4.67 -5.55 26.06
CA ARG A 251 -4.86 -6.41 24.88
C ARG A 251 -4.81 -7.88 25.30
N GLY A 252 -5.67 -8.70 24.71
CA GLY A 252 -5.85 -10.10 25.12
C GLY A 252 -6.94 -10.32 26.17
N SER A 253 -7.46 -9.26 26.83
CA SER A 253 -8.56 -9.42 27.78
C SER A 253 -9.87 -9.80 27.06
N PRO A 254 -10.53 -10.92 27.44
CA PRO A 254 -11.80 -11.32 26.84
C PRO A 254 -12.99 -10.46 27.29
N GLU A 255 -12.82 -9.69 28.36
CA GLU A 255 -13.81 -8.75 28.87
C GLU A 255 -13.14 -7.53 29.53
N CYS A 256 -13.85 -6.42 29.62
CA CYS A 256 -13.41 -5.24 30.34
C CYS A 256 -13.47 -5.52 31.85
N PRO A 257 -12.36 -5.40 32.60
CA PRO A 257 -12.36 -5.65 34.04
C PRO A 257 -13.16 -4.61 34.84
N ALA A 258 -13.46 -3.45 34.24
CA ALA A 258 -14.19 -2.37 34.92
C ALA A 258 -15.71 -2.47 34.75
N CYS A 259 -16.20 -2.85 33.56
CA CYS A 259 -17.64 -2.88 33.26
C CYS A 259 -18.17 -4.24 32.82
N GLY A 260 -17.31 -5.26 32.70
CA GLY A 260 -17.70 -6.61 32.28
C GLY A 260 -18.07 -6.72 30.80
N ARG A 261 -17.82 -5.68 29.99
CA ARG A 261 -18.13 -5.71 28.56
C ARG A 261 -17.29 -6.80 27.88
N PRO A 262 -17.87 -7.78 27.18
CA PRO A 262 -17.10 -8.73 26.38
C PRO A 262 -16.38 -8.02 25.22
N LEU A 263 -15.10 -8.32 25.04
CA LEU A 263 -14.20 -7.67 24.10
C LEU A 263 -13.41 -8.72 23.31
N CYS A 264 -13.11 -8.43 22.04
CA CYS A 264 -12.25 -9.28 21.24
C CYS A 264 -10.82 -9.26 21.80
N PRO A 265 -10.24 -10.40 22.21
CA PRO A 265 -8.86 -10.46 22.71
C PRO A 265 -7.81 -9.95 21.71
N ALA A 266 -8.08 -10.08 20.40
CA ALA A 266 -7.16 -9.70 19.35
C ALA A 266 -7.16 -8.18 19.09
N CYS A 267 -8.34 -7.56 18.94
CA CYS A 267 -8.46 -6.18 18.49
C CYS A 267 -9.07 -5.21 19.52
N GLY A 268 -9.70 -5.70 20.59
CA GLY A 268 -10.36 -4.89 21.62
C GLY A 268 -11.74 -4.36 21.23
N ALA A 269 -12.30 -4.81 20.11
CA ALA A 269 -13.65 -4.42 19.68
C ALA A 269 -14.73 -5.02 20.60
N PRO A 270 -15.85 -4.31 20.84
CA PRO A 270 -16.94 -4.81 21.66
C PRO A 270 -17.67 -5.95 20.95
N ILE A 271 -18.12 -6.93 21.74
CA ILE A 271 -18.89 -8.08 21.26
C ILE A 271 -20.33 -7.92 21.71
N GLY A 272 -21.27 -7.85 20.77
CA GLY A 272 -22.72 -7.93 21.01
C GLY A 272 -23.18 -9.35 21.40
N ALA A 273 -24.31 -9.44 22.10
CA ALA A 273 -24.85 -10.74 22.55
C ALA A 273 -25.24 -11.69 21.39
N ASP A 274 -25.50 -11.12 20.20
CA ASP A 274 -25.87 -11.86 18.98
C ASP A 274 -24.73 -11.88 17.95
N ASP A 275 -23.54 -11.40 18.29
CA ASP A 275 -22.42 -11.35 17.35
C ASP A 275 -21.86 -12.76 17.13
N THR A 276 -21.94 -13.23 15.89
CA THR A 276 -21.36 -14.52 15.44
C THR A 276 -20.01 -14.35 14.77
N HIS A 277 -19.58 -13.11 14.50
CA HIS A 277 -18.30 -12.76 13.90
C HIS A 277 -17.76 -11.46 14.48
N TYR A 278 -16.45 -11.38 14.69
CA TYR A 278 -15.80 -10.13 15.07
C TYR A 278 -15.81 -9.15 13.90
N LEU A 279 -16.69 -8.15 13.96
CA LEU A 279 -16.98 -7.15 12.91
C LEU A 279 -15.75 -6.43 12.34
N ASN A 280 -14.62 -6.40 13.05
CA ASN A 280 -13.45 -5.59 12.68
C ASN A 280 -12.20 -6.41 12.28
N CYS A 281 -12.17 -7.72 12.52
CA CYS A 281 -11.02 -8.57 12.16
C CYS A 281 -11.41 -9.84 11.39
N GLY A 282 -12.72 -10.11 11.20
CA GLY A 282 -13.21 -11.23 10.40
C GLY A 282 -12.99 -12.60 11.04
N ALA A 283 -12.60 -12.66 12.32
CA ALA A 283 -12.56 -13.92 13.06
C ALA A 283 -13.99 -14.35 13.45
N GLU A 284 -14.31 -15.64 13.33
CA GLU A 284 -15.58 -16.20 13.82
C GLU A 284 -15.64 -16.09 15.35
N LEU A 285 -16.78 -15.61 15.88
CA LEU A 285 -17.10 -15.74 17.30
C LEU A 285 -17.64 -17.16 17.47
N MET A 286 -16.84 -18.04 18.07
CA MET A 286 -17.36 -19.31 18.58
C MET A 286 -18.26 -18.98 19.78
N LEU A 287 -19.57 -18.89 19.53
CA LEU A 287 -20.58 -18.89 20.58
C LEU A 287 -20.62 -20.29 21.18
N ILE A 288 -19.81 -20.51 22.22
CA ILE A 288 -19.87 -21.76 22.97
C ILE A 288 -21.17 -21.73 23.79
N CYS A 289 -22.08 -22.63 23.44
CA CYS A 289 -23.27 -22.95 24.22
C CYS A 289 -22.86 -23.36 25.64
N SER A 290 -23.18 -22.56 26.65
CA SER A 290 -22.80 -22.82 28.05
C SER A 290 -23.42 -24.10 28.64
N GLU A 291 -24.44 -24.66 28.00
CA GLU A 291 -25.06 -25.93 28.38
C GLU A 291 -24.44 -27.15 27.66
N CYS A 292 -23.81 -26.95 26.51
CA CYS A 292 -23.45 -28.06 25.61
C CYS A 292 -21.99 -28.08 25.12
N GLY A 293 -21.20 -27.03 25.34
CA GLY A 293 -19.73 -27.05 25.27
C GLY A 293 -19.11 -27.43 23.93
N GLY A 294 -19.85 -27.31 22.82
CA GLY A 294 -19.40 -27.60 21.45
C GLY A 294 -19.33 -26.36 20.59
#